data_AF-A0A1A8H1V5-F1
#
_entry.id   AF-A0A1A8H1V5-F1
#
_cell.length_a   1.000
_cell.length_b   1.000
_cell.length_c   1.000
_cell.angle_alpha   90.00
_cell.angle_beta   90.00
_cell.angle_gamma   90.00
#
_symmetry.space_group_name_H-M   'P 1'
#
loop_
_entity.id
_entity.type
_entity.pdbx_description
1 polymer ?
#
loop_
_entity_poly.entity_id
_entity_poly.type
_entity_poly.pdbx_seq_one_letter_code
_entity_poly.pdbx_strand_id
1 'polypeptide(L)' 'MDAAEFRRRGKEMVDYVADYLEKIEERPVYPDLEPGYLRDLIPTEAPCEPESFEDLMQDVERVIMP' A
#
# COMPACT_ATOMS: atom_id res chain seq x y z
N MET A 1 -3.25 -12.99 11.91
CA MET A 1 -2.82 -13.81 10.77
C MET A 1 -2.36 -15.17 11.23
N ASP A 2 -2.87 -16.22 10.59
CA ASP A 2 -2.37 -17.59 10.69
C ASP A 2 -1.47 -17.95 9.49
N ALA A 3 -0.92 -19.16 9.46
CA ALA A 3 -0.01 -19.60 8.40
C ALA A 3 -0.67 -19.75 7.02
N ALA A 4 -1.98 -20.02 6.96
CA ALA A 4 -2.72 -20.14 5.71
C ALA A 4 -3.02 -18.75 5.14
N GLU A 5 -3.42 -17.82 6.00
CA GLU A 5 -3.64 -16.42 5.68
C GLU A 5 -2.34 -15.74 5.23
N PHE A 6 -1.22 -15.99 5.93
CA PHE A 6 0.09 -15.49 5.50
C PHE A 6 0.48 -15.98 4.11
N ARG A 7 0.26 -17.26 3.79
CA ARG A 7 0.54 -17.79 2.45
C ARG A 7 -0.32 -17.17 1.37
N ARG A 8 -1.60 -16.89 1.68
CA ARG A 8 -2.51 -16.23 0.75
C ARG A 8 -2.07 -14.78 0.50
N ARG A 9 -1.95 -13.98 1.56
CA ARG A 9 -1.57 -12.55 1.46
C ARG A 9 -0.15 -12.37 0.92
N GLY A 10 0.76 -13.31 1.20
CA GLY A 10 2.10 -13.32 0.62
C GLY A 10 2.11 -13.53 -0.89
N LYS A 11 1.22 -14.36 -1.45
CA LYS A 11 1.06 -14.47 -2.90
C LYS A 11 0.50 -13.19 -3.51
N GLU A 12 -0.54 -12.63 -2.89
CA GLU A 12 -1.14 -11.35 -3.32
C GLU A 12 -0.08 -10.23 -3.36
N MET A 13 0.83 -10.18 -2.38
CA MET A 13 1.94 -9.23 -2.36
C MET A 13 2.99 -9.49 -3.46
N VAL A 14 3.29 -10.75 -3.77
CA VAL A 14 4.22 -11.09 -4.86
C VAL A 14 3.64 -10.67 -6.20
N ASP A 15 2.36 -10.95 -6.43
CA ASP A 15 1.65 -10.55 -7.65
C ASP A 15 1.63 -9.01 -7.77
N TYR A 16 1.39 -8.30 -6.67
CA TYR A 16 1.46 -6.82 -6.63
C TYR A 16 2.82 -6.27 -7.03
N VAL A 17 3.92 -6.84 -6.51
CA VAL A 17 5.27 -6.40 -6.86
C VAL A 17 5.58 -6.69 -8.33
N ALA A 18 5.12 -7.82 -8.87
CA ALA A 18 5.27 -8.14 -10.28
C ALA A 18 4.52 -7.12 -11.15
N ASP A 19 3.25 -6.84 -10.85
CA ASP A 19 2.43 -5.85 -11.55
C ASP A 19 3.04 -4.44 -11.49
N TYR A 20 3.61 -4.06 -10.34
CA TYR A 20 4.33 -2.80 -10.17
C TYR A 20 5.53 -2.71 -11.11
N LEU A 21 6.34 -3.77 -11.20
CA LEU A 21 7.52 -3.80 -12.07
C LEU A 21 7.14 -3.81 -13.56
N GLU A 22 6.05 -4.48 -13.93
CA GLU A 22 5.56 -4.50 -15.31
C GLU A 22 5.04 -3.13 -15.76
N LYS A 23 4.38 -2.38 -14.87
CA LYS A 23 3.77 -1.08 -15.18
C LYS A 23 4.60 0.12 -14.73
N ILE A 24 5.86 -0.10 -14.35
CA ILE A 24 6.72 0.95 -13.79
C ILE A 24 6.94 2.11 -14.79
N GLU A 25 6.92 1.81 -16.09
CA GLU A 25 7.08 2.81 -17.17
C GLU A 25 5.90 3.75 -17.30
N GLU A 26 4.71 3.35 -16.83
CA GLU A 26 3.49 4.18 -16.86
C GLU A 26 3.46 5.19 -15.71
N ARG A 27 4.34 5.04 -14.71
CA ARG A 27 4.36 5.87 -13.50
C ARG A 27 5.32 7.05 -13.63
N PRO A 28 4.98 8.21 -13.07
CA PRO A 28 5.89 9.34 -13.04
C PRO A 28 7.11 9.01 -12.17
N VAL A 29 8.31 9.23 -12.72
CA VAL A 29 9.57 9.01 -11.97
C VAL A 29 9.73 9.99 -10.81
N TYR A 30 9.18 11.20 -10.98
CA TYR A 30 9.14 12.23 -9.95
C TYR A 30 7.68 12.45 -9.52
N PRO A 31 7.34 12.16 -8.25
CA PRO A 31 6.00 12.42 -7.75
C PRO A 31 5.80 13.93 -7.55
N ASP A 32 4.60 14.42 -7.87
CA ASP A 32 4.21 15.83 -7.70
C ASP A 32 3.58 16.05 -6.32
N LEU A 33 4.42 15.93 -5.27
CA LEU A 33 3.97 15.92 -3.88
C LEU A 33 4.64 17.01 -3.04
N GLU A 34 3.85 17.67 -2.21
CA GLU A 34 4.32 18.70 -1.30
C GLU A 34 4.87 18.11 0.02
N PRO A 35 5.89 18.74 0.63
CA PRO A 35 6.39 18.31 1.94
C PRO A 35 5.28 18.30 2.99
N GLY A 36 5.00 17.11 3.53
CA GLY A 36 3.97 16.93 4.57
C GLY A 36 2.67 16.29 4.08
N TYR A 37 2.48 16.06 2.78
CA TYR A 37 1.25 15.49 2.20
C TYR A 37 0.75 14.22 2.92
N LEU A 38 1.69 13.37 3.36
CA LEU A 38 1.38 12.09 4.01
C LEU A 38 0.64 12.27 5.35
N ARG A 39 0.92 13.35 6.09
CA ARG A 39 0.34 13.57 7.42
C ARG A 39 -1.15 13.86 7.37
N ASP A 40 -1.62 14.46 6.29
CA ASP A 40 -3.04 14.78 6.12
C ASP A 40 -3.84 13.56 5.61
N LEU A 41 -3.16 12.57 5.05
CA LEU A 41 -3.76 11.36 4.47
C LEU A 41 -3.82 10.17 5.43
N ILE A 42 -3.07 10.19 6.52
CA ILE A 42 -2.97 9.11 7.50
C ILE A 42 -3.57 9.56 8.85
N PRO A 43 -4.26 8.68 9.59
CA PRO A 43 -4.71 8.99 10.94
C PRO A 43 -3.56 9.45 11.85
N THR A 44 -3.86 10.40 12.74
CA THR A 44 -2.87 10.96 13.68
C THR A 44 -2.47 9.96 14.78
N GLU A 45 -3.32 8.97 15.04
CA GLU A 45 -3.12 7.94 16.05
C GLU A 45 -3.29 6.56 15.43
N ALA A 46 -2.59 5.57 15.98
CA ALA A 46 -2.70 4.19 15.53
C ALA A 46 -4.09 3.63 15.84
N PRO A 47 -4.69 2.82 14.94
CA PRO A 47 -5.98 2.20 15.19
C PRO A 47 -5.88 1.24 16.39
N CYS A 48 -6.89 1.29 17.26
CA CYS A 48 -6.99 0.40 18.42
C CYS A 48 -7.51 -1.00 18.05
N GLU A 49 -8.19 -1.10 16.91
CA GLU A 49 -8.73 -2.34 16.37
C GLU A 49 -7.96 -2.76 15.11
N PRO A 50 -7.84 -4.06 14.84
CA PRO A 50 -7.17 -4.54 13.65
C PRO A 50 -7.98 -4.20 12.40
N GLU A 51 -7.30 -3.64 11.40
CA GLU A 51 -7.85 -3.39 10.07
C GLU A 51 -7.66 -4.60 9.15
N SER A 52 -8.47 -4.68 8.10
CA SER A 52 -8.33 -5.75 7.12
C SER A 52 -7.08 -5.53 6.26
N PHE A 53 -6.48 -6.62 5.79
CA PHE A 53 -5.35 -6.53 4.88
C PHE A 53 -5.72 -5.84 3.55
N GLU A 54 -6.97 -5.92 3.13
CA GLU A 54 -7.47 -5.28 1.90
C GLU A 54 -7.54 -3.76 2.04
N ASP A 55 -8.00 -3.27 3.19
CA ASP A 55 -8.03 -1.83 3.48
C ASP A 55 -6.61 -1.25 3.55
N LEU A 56 -5.68 -1.99 4.18
CA LEU A 56 -4.26 -1.61 4.23
C LEU A 56 -3.64 -1.53 2.84
N MET A 57 -3.90 -2.51 1.96
CA MET A 57 -3.35 -2.49 0.60
C MET A 57 -3.92 -1.34 -0.25
N GLN A 58 -5.21 -1.01 -0.07
CA GLN A 58 -5.82 0.16 -0.72
C GLN A 58 -5.16 1.46 -0.26
N ASP A 59 -4.84 1.58 1.04
CA ASP A 59 -4.12 2.74 1.55
C ASP A 59 -2.69 2.83 1.01
N VAL A 60 -1.99 1.70 0.82
CA VAL A 60 -0.68 1.70 0.16
C VAL A 60 -0.78 2.26 -1.27
N GLU A 61 -1.77 1.83 -2.04
CA GLU A 61 -1.98 2.35 -3.41
C GLU A 61 -2.37 3.82 -3.42
N ARG A 62 -3.20 4.26 -2.48
CA ARG A 62 -3.72 5.63 -2.44
C ARG A 62 -2.72 6.65 -1.88
N VAL A 63 -1.93 6.24 -0.89
CA VAL A 63 -1.14 7.16 -0.07
C VAL A 63 0.36 7.03 -0.33
N ILE A 64 0.87 5.83 -0.66
CA ILE A 64 2.31 5.58 -0.84
C ILE A 64 2.74 5.62 -2.31
N MET A 65 1.86 5.21 -3.23
CA MET A 65 2.13 5.16 -4.67
C MET A 65 1.86 6.42 -5.54
N PRO A 66 1.35 7.57 -5.04
CA PRO A 66 1.15 8.75 -5.88
C PRO A 66 2.45 9.43 -6.34
#